data_AF-A0A353NNZ7-F1
#
_entry.id   AF-A0A353NNZ7-F1
#
_cell.length_a   1.000
_cell.length_b   1.000
_cell.length_c   1.000
_cell.angle_alpha   90.00
_cell.angle_beta   90.00
_cell.angle_gamma   90.00
#
_symmetry.space_group_name_H-M   'P 1'
#
loop_
_entity.id
_entity.type
_entity.pdbx_description
1 polymer ?
#
loop_
_entity_poly.entity_id
_entity_poly.type
_entity_poly.pdbx_seq_one_letter_code
_entity_poly.pdbx_strand_id
1 'polypeptide(L)' 'MIHEYHHDLKKVVQQIAQICLSEEFITLKKELEELYARTPQLERAFSTAFQDALYAIIAQEEIEMHNTSV' A
#
# COMPACT_ATOMS: atom_id res chain seq x y z
N MET A 1 -4.28 -18.45 -21.65
CA MET A 1 -4.72 -17.05 -21.50
C MET A 1 -5.51 -16.80 -20.22
N ILE A 2 -6.73 -17.33 -20.02
CA ILE A 2 -7.50 -17.08 -18.76
C ILE A 2 -6.75 -17.56 -17.50
N HIS A 3 -6.10 -18.72 -17.56
CA HIS A 3 -5.39 -19.30 -16.41
C HIS A 3 -4.12 -18.54 -15.98
N GLU A 4 -3.49 -17.81 -16.90
CA GLU A 4 -2.27 -17.04 -16.64
C GLU A 4 -2.60 -15.71 -15.98
N TYR A 5 -3.62 -15.00 -16.50
CA TYR A 5 -4.18 -13.81 -15.88
C TYR A 5 -4.63 -14.03 -14.42
N HIS A 6 -5.33 -15.13 -14.14
CA HIS A 6 -5.74 -15.45 -12.77
C HIS A 6 -4.57 -15.74 -11.83
N HIS A 7 -3.48 -16.33 -12.36
CA HIS A 7 -2.30 -16.63 -11.57
C HIS A 7 -1.52 -15.36 -11.21
N ASP A 8 -1.36 -14.44 -12.16
CA ASP A 8 -0.68 -13.17 -11.91
C ASP A 8 -1.50 -12.28 -10.98
N LEU A 9 -2.83 -12.24 -11.15
CA LEU A 9 -3.71 -11.56 -10.21
C LEU A 9 -3.59 -12.14 -8.79
N LYS A 10 -3.49 -13.46 -8.65
CA LYS A 10 -3.32 -14.11 -7.35
C LYS A 10 -2.01 -13.69 -6.67
N LYS A 11 -0.91 -13.59 -7.41
CA LYS A 11 0.37 -13.13 -6.88
C LYS A 11 0.29 -11.69 -6.39
N VAL A 12 -0.30 -10.80 -7.19
CA VAL A 12 -0.48 -9.39 -6.82
C VAL A 12 -1.33 -9.26 -5.55
N VAL A 13 -2.45 -10.00 -5.47
CA VAL A 13 -3.30 -10.01 -4.27
C VAL A 13 -2.56 -10.53 -3.04
N GLN A 14 -1.72 -11.56 -3.19
CA GLN A 14 -0.91 -12.09 -2.10
C GLN A 14 0.12 -11.08 -1.60
N GLN A 15 0.79 -10.34 -2.49
CA GLN A 15 1.75 -9.30 -2.12
C GLN A 15 1.04 -8.13 -1.40
N ILE A 16 -0.07 -7.65 -1.94
CA ILE A 16 -0.87 -6.60 -1.29
C ILE A 16 -1.35 -7.06 0.09
N ALA A 17 -1.79 -8.33 0.22
CA ALA A 17 -2.21 -8.87 1.52
C ALA A 17 -1.05 -8.92 2.52
N GLN A 18 0.16 -9.27 2.08
CA GLN A 18 1.36 -9.24 2.93
C GLN A 18 1.68 -7.83 3.40
N ILE A 19 1.64 -6.83 2.50
CA ILE A 19 1.82 -5.42 2.86
C ILE A 19 0.75 -4.99 3.87
N CYS A 20 -0.52 -5.29 3.62
CA CYS A 20 -1.62 -4.91 4.52
C CYS A 20 -1.51 -5.50 5.94
N LEU A 21 -0.77 -6.60 6.08
CA LEU A 21 -0.53 -7.28 7.36
C LEU A 21 0.78 -6.85 8.03
N SER A 22 1.60 -6.02 7.38
CA SER A 22 2.87 -5.55 7.95
C SER A 22 2.64 -4.48 9.01
N GLU A 23 3.50 -4.46 10.04
CA GLU A 23 3.45 -3.45 11.10
C GLU A 23 3.70 -2.05 10.55
N GLU A 24 4.61 -1.93 9.59
CA GLU A 24 4.96 -0.68 8.91
C GLU A 24 3.73 -0.06 8.22
N PHE A 25 3.00 -0.86 7.43
CA PHE A 25 1.78 -0.40 6.78
C PHE A 25 0.70 -0.02 7.78
N ILE A 26 0.46 -0.85 8.81
CA ILE A 26 -0.57 -0.60 9.82
C ILE A 26 -0.28 0.71 10.56
N THR A 27 0.99 0.97 10.87
CA THR A 27 1.44 2.18 11.57
C THR A 27 1.27 3.41 10.68
N LEU A 28 1.83 3.38 9.47
CA LEU A 28 1.74 4.49 8.52
C LEU A 28 0.28 4.84 8.19
N LYS A 29 -0.56 3.83 7.95
CA LYS A 29 -2.00 4.03 7.69
C LYS A 29 -2.68 4.75 8.85
N LYS A 30 -2.41 4.36 10.10
CA LYS A 30 -3.01 5.01 11.28
C LYS A 30 -2.56 6.47 11.41
N GLU A 31 -1.28 6.75 11.19
CA GLU A 31 -0.76 8.12 11.22
C GLU A 31 -1.43 9.00 10.17
N LEU A 32 -1.60 8.47 8.95
CA LEU A 32 -2.32 9.17 7.87
C LEU A 32 -3.81 9.32 8.18
N GLU A 33 -4.47 8.31 8.77
CA GLU A 33 -5.87 8.40 9.18
C GLU A 33 -6.07 9.52 10.21
N GLU A 34 -5.20 9.63 11.22
CA GLU A 34 -5.25 10.69 12.23
C GLU A 34 -4.96 12.07 11.64
N LEU A 35 -4.01 12.16 10.70
CA LEU A 35 -3.68 13.40 10.01
C LEU A 35 -4.87 13.86 9.16
N TYR A 36 -5.44 12.96 8.37
CA TYR A 36 -6.53 13.24 7.43
C TYR A 36 -7.85 13.52 8.12
N ALA A 37 -8.12 12.89 9.26
CA ALA A 37 -9.29 13.19 10.09
C ALA A 37 -9.30 14.64 10.61
N ARG A 38 -8.14 15.29 10.70
CA ARG A 38 -8.02 16.70 11.12
C ARG A 38 -8.19 17.68 9.96
N THR A 39 -8.27 17.19 8.71
CA THR A 39 -8.39 18.03 7.51
C THR A 39 -9.85 18.19 7.10
N PRO A 40 -10.45 19.39 7.22
CA PRO A 40 -11.90 19.57 7.04
C PRO A 40 -12.43 19.33 5.62
N GLN A 41 -11.55 19.33 4.60
CA GLN A 41 -11.93 19.20 3.19
C GLN A 41 -11.68 17.81 2.60
N LEU A 42 -11.13 16.88 3.39
CA LEU A 42 -10.76 15.56 2.87
C LEU A 42 -11.90 14.56 3.08
N GLU A 43 -12.76 14.46 2.06
CA GLU A 43 -13.74 13.38 2.02
C GLU A 43 -13.05 12.02 1.94
N ARG A 44 -13.61 11.02 2.62
CA ARG A 44 -13.12 9.63 2.64
C ARG A 44 -11.68 9.46 3.17
N ALA A 45 -11.30 10.28 4.17
CA ALA A 45 -10.01 10.24 4.87
C ALA A 45 -9.43 8.83 5.09
N PHE A 46 -10.23 7.87 5.58
CA PHE A 46 -9.79 6.49 5.79
C PHE A 46 -9.36 5.77 4.49
N SER A 47 -10.12 5.93 3.41
CA SER A 47 -9.78 5.30 2.12
C SER A 47 -8.57 5.95 1.45
N THR A 48 -8.38 7.25 1.67
CA THR A 48 -7.21 8.00 1.16
C THR A 48 -5.97 7.58 1.94
N ALA A 49 -6.03 7.52 3.27
CA ALA A 49 -4.93 7.07 4.12
C ALA A 49 -4.50 5.63 3.78
N PHE A 50 -5.46 4.73 3.52
CA PHE A 50 -5.15 3.38 3.07
C PHE A 50 -4.40 3.36 1.73
N GLN A 51 -4.87 4.11 0.73
CA GLN A 51 -4.25 4.17 -0.59
C GLN A 51 -2.84 4.77 -0.51
N ASP A 52 -2.69 5.88 0.20
CA ASP A 52 -1.42 6.57 0.33
C ASP A 52 -0.39 5.70 1.07
N ALA A 53 -0.79 5.04 2.16
CA ALA A 53 0.08 4.08 2.85
C ALA A 53 0.49 2.92 1.92
N LEU A 54 -0.45 2.35 1.17
CA LEU A 54 -0.16 1.21 0.29
C LEU A 54 0.80 1.61 -0.83
N TYR A 55 0.55 2.73 -1.48
CA TYR A 55 1.40 3.21 -2.58
C TYR A 55 2.78 3.67 -2.09
N ALA A 56 2.87 4.25 -0.90
CA ALA A 56 4.16 4.60 -0.30
C ALA A 56 5.04 3.36 -0.08
N ILE A 57 4.49 2.29 0.49
CA ILE A 57 5.23 1.04 0.72
C ILE A 57 5.65 0.38 -0.59
N ILE A 58 4.74 0.29 -1.58
CA ILE A 58 5.09 -0.27 -2.91
C ILE A 58 6.22 0.53 -3.56
N ALA A 59 6.14 1.86 -3.54
CA ALA A 59 7.18 2.71 -4.13
C ALA A 59 8.53 2.56 -3.39
N GLN A 60 8.49 2.40 -2.06
CA GLN A 60 9.69 2.15 -1.26
C GLN A 60 10.35 0.81 -1.64
N GLU A 61 9.58 -0.28 -1.73
CA GLU A 61 10.08 -1.59 -2.16
C GLU A 61 10.71 -1.52 -3.57
N GLU A 62 10.08 -0.80 -4.51
CA GLU A 62 10.63 -0.59 -5.86
C GLU A 62 11.96 0.17 -5.83
N ILE A 63 12.08 1.22 -5.02
CA ILE A 63 13.31 2.00 -4.85
C ILE A 63 14.42 1.15 -4.23
N GLU A 64 14.10 0.37 -3.19
CA GLU A 64 15.06 -0.51 -2.50
C GLU A 64 15.58 -1.62 -3.42
N MET A 65 14.72 -2.22 -4.24
CA MET A 65 15.12 -3.18 -5.29
C MET A 65 16.04 -2.54 -6.33
N HIS A 66 15.78 -1.29 -6.73
CA HIS A 66 16.64 -0.58 -7.68
C HIS A 66 18.02 -0.28 -7.08
N ASN A 67 18.06 0.16 -5.81
CA ASN A 67 19.31 0.53 -5.13
C ASN A 67 20.20 -0.67 -4.78
N THR A 68 19.64 -1.86 -4.59
CA THR A 68 20.40 -3.10 -4.34
C THR A 68 20.95 -3.76 -5.61
N SER A 69 20.54 -3.28 -6.79
CA SER A 69 20.98 -3.77 -8.09
C SER A 69 22.10 -2.93 -8.72
N VAL A 70 22.59 -1.90 -8.01
CA VAL A 70 23.69 -0.99 -8.40
C VAL A 70 24.88 -1.22 -7.47
#